data_AF-A0AA85BRM4-F1
#
_entry.id   AF-A0AA85BRM4-F1
#
_cell.length_a   1.000
_cell.length_b   1.000
_cell.length_c   1.000
_cell.angle_alpha   90.00
_cell.angle_beta   90.00
_cell.angle_gamma   90.00
#
_symmetry.space_group_name_H-M   'P 1'
#
loop_
_entity.id
_entity.type
_entity.pdbx_description
1 polymer ?
#
loop_
_entity_poly.entity_id
_entity_poly.type
_entity_poly.pdbx_seq_one_letter_code
_entity_poly.pdbx_strand_id
1 'polypeptide(L)'
;MIGIFSTLCILLVELFMLSSVLNKTIISVLIIYLVHVSRRLYECEYVSVFSNSQMSFMHFLMGIGFYIVAPSSILLSQSNAAERSYLTIGLFSVHMLILQYLQDLVFRQLAALRSGKNKNTDKLSEKKYYPPEGSMFYWVSCPHYILEISIYLSCQLFITPKWIPFSHILFFTICNQLCCIWLNHNWYKNNFPEWASKRAMLIPYVW
;
A
#
# COMPACT_ATOMS: atom_id res chain seq x y z
N MET A 1 4.27 -7.37 11.44
CA MET A 1 4.13 -7.23 12.90
C MET A 1 4.59 -5.86 13.43
N ILE A 2 5.83 -5.42 13.14
CA ILE A 2 6.37 -4.14 13.66
C ILE A 2 5.44 -2.95 13.40
N GLY A 3 4.93 -2.81 12.18
CA GLY A 3 4.01 -1.71 11.83
C GLY A 3 2.69 -1.70 12.62
N ILE A 4 2.16 -2.86 13.01
CA ILE A 4 0.97 -2.95 13.87
C ILE A 4 1.32 -2.45 15.26
N PHE A 5 2.42 -2.96 15.82
CA PHE A 5 2.86 -2.59 17.17
C PHE A 5 3.18 -1.11 17.28
N SER A 6 3.96 -0.56 16.34
CA SER A 6 4.30 0.87 16.32
C SER A 6 3.05 1.75 16.21
N THR A 7 2.11 1.38 15.33
CA THR A 7 0.86 2.14 15.16
C THR A 7 -0.03 2.06 16.40
N LEU A 8 -0.14 0.89 17.04
CA LEU A 8 -0.88 0.73 18.30
C LEU A 8 -0.27 1.56 19.43
N CYS A 9 1.05 1.53 19.58
CA CYS A 9 1.75 2.35 20.57
C CYS A 9 1.46 3.84 20.36
N ILE A 10 1.58 4.32 19.13
CA ILE A 10 1.31 5.73 18.80
C ILE A 10 -0.16 6.10 19.03
N LEU A 11 -1.10 5.21 18.71
CA LEU A 11 -2.52 5.42 18.98
C LEU A 11 -2.80 5.52 20.49
N LEU A 12 -2.18 4.66 21.31
CA LEU A 12 -2.30 4.73 22.77
C LEU A 12 -1.70 6.02 23.32
N VAL A 13 -0.56 6.45 22.81
CA VAL A 13 0.07 7.72 23.20
C VAL A 13 -0.86 8.91 22.92
N GLU A 14 -1.50 8.95 21.75
CA GLU A 14 -2.46 10.00 21.40
C GLU A 14 -3.72 9.99 22.29
N LEU A 15 -4.21 8.80 22.65
CA LEU A 15 -5.39 8.62 23.49
C LEU A 15 -5.15 8.99 24.96
N PHE A 16 -3.94 8.76 25.49
CA PHE A 16 -3.68 8.83 26.93
C PHE A 16 -2.67 9.89 27.38
N MET A 17 -1.67 10.25 26.56
CA MET A 17 -0.48 10.95 27.04
C MET A 17 -0.30 12.36 26.49
N LEU A 18 -0.77 12.65 25.27
CA LEU A 18 -0.33 13.86 24.56
C LEU A 18 -1.37 14.98 24.42
N SER A 19 -2.66 14.76 24.73
CA SER A 19 -3.68 15.79 24.48
C SER A 19 -4.64 16.02 25.66
N SER A 20 -4.80 17.29 26.05
CA SER A 20 -5.94 17.76 26.85
C SER A 20 -7.23 17.85 26.03
N VAL A 21 -7.12 17.74 24.70
CA VAL A 21 -8.22 17.73 23.73
C VAL A 21 -7.92 16.70 22.63
N LEU A 22 -8.76 15.66 22.56
CA LEU A 22 -8.64 14.54 21.64
C LEU A 22 -8.72 14.97 20.15
N ASN A 23 -7.64 14.82 19.36
CA ASN A 23 -7.65 15.15 17.93
C ASN A 23 -8.29 14.03 17.10
N LYS A 24 -9.60 14.15 16.90
CA LYS A 24 -10.43 13.16 16.17
C LYS A 24 -9.90 12.87 14.77
N THR A 25 -9.33 13.85 14.08
CA THR A 25 -8.76 13.68 12.73
C THR A 25 -7.57 12.72 12.77
N ILE A 26 -6.60 12.99 13.63
CA ILE A 26 -5.39 12.16 13.78
C ILE A 26 -5.74 10.74 14.21
N ILE A 27 -6.62 10.59 15.20
CA ILE A 27 -7.08 9.27 15.66
C ILE A 27 -7.73 8.49 14.52
N SER A 28 -8.59 9.12 13.73
CA SER A 28 -9.25 8.45 12.61
C SER A 28 -8.23 7.96 11.56
N VAL A 29 -7.19 8.75 11.27
CA VAL A 29 -6.12 8.36 10.34
C VAL A 29 -5.27 7.24 10.93
N LEU A 30 -4.92 7.28 12.22
CA LEU A 30 -4.17 6.22 12.89
C LEU A 30 -4.95 4.90 12.93
N ILE A 31 -6.26 4.92 13.18
CA ILE A 31 -7.10 3.72 13.13
C ILE A 31 -7.14 3.15 11.71
N ILE A 32 -7.35 3.99 10.70
CA ILE A 32 -7.35 3.54 9.29
C ILE A 32 -5.97 3.01 8.89
N TYR A 33 -4.89 3.64 9.33
CA TYR A 33 -3.53 3.18 9.09
C TYR A 33 -3.27 1.84 9.77
N LEU A 34 -3.79 1.63 10.98
CA LEU A 34 -3.72 0.35 11.68
C LEU A 34 -4.42 -0.77 10.90
N VAL A 35 -5.62 -0.50 10.37
CA VAL A 35 -6.33 -1.45 9.49
C VAL A 35 -5.49 -1.74 8.25
N HIS A 36 -4.90 -0.71 7.65
CA HIS A 36 -4.03 -0.85 6.48
C HIS A 36 -2.83 -1.77 6.77
N VAL A 37 -2.04 -1.50 7.81
CA VAL A 37 -0.86 -2.34 8.12
C VAL A 37 -1.24 -3.75 8.58
N SER A 38 -2.40 -3.92 9.22
CA SER A 38 -2.92 -5.24 9.63
C SER A 38 -3.31 -6.08 8.42
N ARG A 39 -4.05 -5.49 7.48
CA ARG A 39 -4.37 -6.13 6.19
C ARG A 39 -3.09 -6.49 5.43
N ARG A 40 -2.11 -5.59 5.35
CA ARG A 40 -0.82 -5.88 4.70
C ARG A 40 -0.11 -7.08 5.31
N LEU A 41 -0.11 -7.20 6.64
CA LEU A 41 0.43 -8.38 7.32
C LEU A 41 -0.34 -9.65 6.94
N TYR A 42 -1.67 -9.59 6.95
CA TYR A 42 -2.51 -10.73 6.54
C TYR A 42 -2.23 -11.17 5.09
N GLU A 43 -2.14 -10.20 4.16
CA GLU A 43 -1.80 -10.46 2.75
C GLU A 43 -0.45 -11.17 2.63
N CYS A 44 0.56 -10.72 3.38
CA CYS A 44 1.89 -11.33 3.38
C CYS A 44 1.89 -12.78 3.91
N GLU A 45 1.23 -13.04 5.03
CA GLU A 45 1.29 -14.35 5.70
C GLU A 45 0.38 -15.39 5.03
N TYR A 46 -0.81 -14.99 4.57
CA TYR A 46 -1.86 -15.93 4.17
C TYR A 46 -2.23 -15.90 2.68
N VAL A 47 -1.96 -14.79 1.98
CA VAL A 47 -2.37 -14.64 0.58
C VAL A 47 -1.18 -14.79 -0.36
N SER A 48 -0.05 -14.15 -0.05
CA SER A 48 1.05 -14.05 -1.00
C SER A 48 1.86 -15.35 -1.10
N VAL A 49 2.07 -15.78 -2.33
CA VAL A 49 2.96 -16.92 -2.65
C VAL A 49 4.31 -16.36 -3.10
N PHE A 50 5.31 -16.42 -2.23
CA PHE A 50 6.64 -15.87 -2.50
C PHE A 50 7.45 -16.74 -3.47
N SER A 51 8.27 -16.11 -4.30
CA SER A 51 9.25 -16.79 -5.16
C SER A 51 10.60 -16.91 -4.45
N ASN A 52 11.60 -17.51 -5.10
CA ASN A 52 12.98 -17.58 -4.57
C ASN A 52 13.73 -16.23 -4.63
N SER A 53 13.05 -15.13 -4.98
CA SER A 53 13.65 -13.81 -4.99
C SER A 53 13.87 -13.31 -3.56
N GLN A 54 15.09 -12.93 -3.23
CA GLN A 54 15.44 -12.41 -1.91
C GLN A 54 15.54 -10.87 -1.93
N MET A 55 15.01 -10.24 -0.89
CA MET A 55 15.12 -8.81 -0.68
C MET A 55 16.50 -8.48 -0.09
N SER A 56 17.13 -7.41 -0.58
CA SER A 56 18.39 -6.92 -0.02
C SER A 56 18.23 -6.52 1.46
N PHE A 57 19.23 -6.83 2.29
CA PHE A 57 19.26 -6.47 3.71
C PHE A 57 19.02 -4.97 3.96
N MET A 58 19.56 -4.10 3.10
CA MET A 58 19.36 -2.65 3.22
C MET A 58 17.90 -2.24 2.99
N HIS A 59 17.25 -2.86 2.01
CA HIS A 59 15.82 -2.60 1.77
C HIS A 59 14.98 -3.13 2.94
N PHE A 60 15.37 -4.25 3.54
CA PHE A 60 14.69 -4.79 4.71
C PHE A 60 14.75 -3.84 5.91
N LEU A 61 15.95 -3.31 6.22
CA LEU A 61 16.12 -2.30 7.29
C LEU A 61 15.33 -1.03 7.01
N MET A 62 15.33 -0.57 5.75
CA MET A 62 14.52 0.57 5.33
C MET A 62 13.02 0.34 5.58
N GLY A 63 12.52 -0.87 5.29
CA GLY A 63 11.13 -1.25 5.58
C GLY A 63 10.80 -1.19 7.08
N ILE A 64 11.69 -1.68 7.94
CA ILE A 64 11.52 -1.59 9.40
C ILE A 64 11.45 -0.12 9.83
N GLY A 65 12.40 0.71 9.37
CA GLY A 65 12.42 2.14 9.67
C GLY A 65 11.14 2.83 9.23
N PHE A 66 10.66 2.54 8.02
CA PHE A 66 9.41 3.08 7.49
C PHE A 66 8.21 2.78 8.39
N TYR A 67 8.05 1.53 8.85
CA TYR A 67 6.93 1.14 9.73
C TYR A 67 6.96 1.80 11.12
N ILE A 68 8.10 2.30 11.58
CA ILE A 68 8.22 3.05 12.84
C ILE A 68 7.96 4.54 12.60
N VAL A 69 8.57 5.11 11.56
CA VAL A 69 8.51 6.55 11.27
C VAL A 69 7.13 6.95 10.73
N ALA A 70 6.45 6.10 9.96
CA ALA A 70 5.15 6.42 9.37
C ALA A 70 4.08 6.80 10.41
N PRO A 71 3.72 5.96 11.41
CA PRO A 71 2.74 6.34 12.42
C PRO A 71 3.23 7.52 13.28
N SER A 72 4.54 7.58 13.58
CA SER A 72 5.13 8.71 14.32
C SER A 72 4.95 10.04 13.58
N SER A 73 5.09 10.05 12.25
CA SER A 73 4.89 11.25 11.43
C SER A 73 3.43 11.71 11.38
N ILE A 74 2.46 10.78 11.49
CA ILE A 74 1.03 11.11 11.61
C ILE A 74 0.81 11.86 12.93
N LEU A 75 1.32 11.32 14.04
CA LEU A 75 1.21 11.96 15.35
C LEU A 75 1.85 13.36 15.37
N LEU A 76 3.07 13.49 14.85
CA LEU A 76 3.78 14.78 14.77
C LEU A 76 3.07 15.81 13.87
N SER A 77 2.14 15.38 13.02
CA SER A 77 1.36 16.27 12.16
C SER A 77 0.12 16.85 12.85
N GLN A 78 -0.14 16.51 14.13
CA GLN A 78 -1.32 16.94 14.89
C GLN A 78 -1.51 18.45 14.94
N SER A 79 -0.43 19.22 15.05
CA SER A 79 -0.48 20.69 15.19
C SER A 79 -1.02 21.40 13.94
N ASN A 80 -0.95 20.73 12.79
CA ASN A 80 -1.34 21.27 11.50
C ASN A 80 -2.55 20.53 10.90
N ALA A 81 -3.10 19.56 11.63
CA ALA A 81 -4.26 18.78 11.20
C ALA A 81 -5.52 19.65 11.21
N ALA A 82 -6.30 19.58 10.13
CA ALA A 82 -7.59 20.25 10.06
C ALA A 82 -8.60 19.57 10.99
N GLU A 83 -9.43 20.34 11.66
CA GLU A 83 -10.59 19.81 12.37
C GLU A 83 -11.63 19.30 11.36
N ARG A 84 -11.96 18.00 11.44
CA ARG A 84 -12.89 17.34 10.53
C ARG A 84 -14.19 17.00 11.25
N SER A 85 -15.32 17.21 10.58
CA SER A 85 -16.63 16.79 11.09
C SER A 85 -16.76 15.27 11.04
N TYR A 86 -17.61 14.69 11.88
CA TYR A 86 -17.87 13.25 11.88
C TYR A 86 -18.33 12.70 10.53
N LEU A 87 -19.10 13.48 9.77
CA LEU A 87 -19.52 13.12 8.42
C LEU A 87 -18.32 13.00 7.48
N THR A 88 -17.39 13.97 7.50
CA THR A 88 -16.17 13.91 6.67
C THR A 88 -15.25 12.76 7.07
N ILE A 89 -15.16 12.44 8.37
CA ILE A 89 -14.43 11.26 8.86
C ILE A 89 -15.08 9.97 8.34
N GLY A 90 -16.41 9.88 8.35
CA GLY A 90 -17.15 8.73 7.82
C GLY A 90 -16.91 8.52 6.33
N LEU A 91 -17.04 9.58 5.52
CA LEU A 91 -16.78 9.52 4.08
C LEU A 91 -15.33 9.13 3.77
N PHE A 92 -14.37 9.70 4.50
CA PHE A 92 -12.96 9.34 4.39
C PHE A 92 -12.73 7.86 4.72
N SER A 93 -13.34 7.37 5.80
CA SER A 93 -13.22 5.96 6.20
C SER A 93 -13.73 5.01 5.13
N VAL A 94 -14.90 5.30 4.55
CA VAL A 94 -15.47 4.49 3.44
C VAL A 94 -14.56 4.52 2.21
N HIS A 95 -14.09 5.70 1.80
CA HIS A 95 -13.14 5.86 0.69
C HIS A 95 -11.86 5.03 0.90
N MET A 96 -11.30 5.09 2.10
CA MET A 96 -10.09 4.35 2.46
C MET A 96 -10.32 2.83 2.46
N LEU A 97 -11.48 2.36 2.95
CA LEU A 97 -11.84 0.95 2.90
C LEU A 97 -11.99 0.45 1.46
N ILE A 98 -12.58 1.25 0.56
CA ILE A 98 -12.69 0.92 -0.86
C ILE A 98 -11.30 0.77 -1.48
N LEU A 99 -10.38 1.73 -1.28
CA LEU A 99 -9.03 1.65 -1.83
C LEU A 99 -8.27 0.41 -1.32
N GLN A 100 -8.39 0.11 -0.03
CA GLN A 100 -7.78 -1.07 0.58
C GLN A 100 -8.39 -2.37 0.04
N TYR A 101 -9.71 -2.43 -0.13
CA TYR A 101 -10.36 -3.59 -0.71
C TYR A 101 -9.91 -3.84 -2.16
N LEU A 102 -9.87 -2.80 -2.99
CA LEU A 102 -9.40 -2.90 -4.38
C LEU A 102 -7.95 -3.40 -4.44
N GLN A 103 -7.11 -2.96 -3.51
CA GLN A 103 -5.73 -3.40 -3.48
C GLN A 103 -5.60 -4.88 -3.03
N ASP A 104 -6.39 -5.33 -2.05
CA ASP A 104 -6.44 -6.76 -1.66
C ASP A 104 -6.88 -7.66 -2.84
N LEU A 105 -7.89 -7.24 -3.61
CA LEU A 105 -8.31 -7.96 -4.82
C LEU A 105 -7.16 -8.12 -5.82
N VAL A 106 -6.37 -7.07 -6.04
CA VAL A 106 -5.20 -7.11 -6.92
C VAL A 106 -4.15 -8.10 -6.40
N PHE A 107 -3.88 -8.14 -5.09
CA PHE A 107 -2.92 -9.08 -4.50
C PHE A 107 -3.40 -10.53 -4.59
N ARG A 108 -4.68 -10.80 -4.34
CA ARG A 108 -5.27 -12.14 -4.52
C ARG A 108 -5.16 -12.62 -5.95
N GLN A 109 -5.38 -11.74 -6.92
CA GLN A 109 -5.21 -12.06 -8.34
C GLN A 109 -3.75 -12.42 -8.66
N LEU A 110 -2.78 -11.65 -8.15
CA LEU A 110 -1.35 -11.96 -8.31
C LEU A 110 -0.95 -13.28 -7.64
N ALA A 111 -1.50 -13.57 -6.45
CA ALA A 111 -1.26 -14.83 -5.75
C ALA A 111 -1.84 -16.03 -6.49
N ALA A 112 -3.04 -15.89 -7.06
CA ALA A 112 -3.70 -16.93 -7.84
C ALA A 112 -2.87 -17.38 -9.06
N LEU A 113 -2.12 -16.47 -9.69
CA LEU A 113 -1.22 -16.80 -10.81
C LEU A 113 -0.08 -17.73 -10.41
N ARG A 114 0.31 -17.72 -9.12
CA ARG A 114 1.39 -18.56 -8.59
C ARG A 114 0.87 -19.82 -7.91
N SER A 115 -0.38 -19.82 -7.45
CA SER A 115 -1.05 -20.97 -6.85
C SER A 115 -1.47 -22.03 -7.88
N GLY A 116 -0.79 -22.12 -9.03
CA GLY A 116 -1.05 -23.05 -10.12
C GLY A 116 -1.05 -24.51 -9.68
N LYS A 117 -2.18 -24.96 -9.12
CA LYS A 117 -2.53 -26.36 -8.93
C LYS A 117 -2.77 -26.91 -10.33
N ASN A 118 -1.75 -27.54 -10.91
CA ASN A 118 -1.95 -28.44 -12.04
C ASN A 118 -2.82 -29.60 -11.54
N LYS A 119 -4.13 -29.57 -11.77
CA LYS A 119 -5.04 -30.62 -11.32
C LYS A 119 -4.79 -31.99 -11.99
N ASN A 120 -3.99 -32.05 -13.07
CA ASN A 120 -3.88 -33.24 -13.91
C ASN A 120 -2.45 -33.74 -14.20
N THR A 121 -1.39 -33.21 -13.59
CA THR A 121 -0.02 -33.71 -13.85
C THR A 121 0.90 -33.58 -12.64
N ASP A 122 1.33 -34.72 -12.09
CA ASP A 122 2.42 -34.87 -11.11
C ASP A 122 3.81 -34.57 -11.73
N LYS A 123 3.93 -33.44 -12.45
CA LYS A 123 5.22 -32.89 -12.82
C LYS A 123 5.34 -31.53 -12.18
N LEU A 124 6.39 -31.33 -11.36
CA LEU A 124 6.84 -30.01 -10.94
C LEU A 124 6.98 -29.15 -12.19
N SER A 125 5.98 -28.31 -12.46
CA SER A 125 6.08 -27.32 -13.51
C SER A 125 7.23 -26.40 -13.13
N GLU A 126 8.22 -26.28 -14.02
CA GLU A 126 9.18 -25.17 -13.96
C GLU A 126 8.41 -23.89 -13.68
N LYS A 127 8.88 -23.07 -12.73
CA LYS A 127 8.19 -21.85 -12.26
C LYS A 127 8.01 -20.85 -13.41
N LYS A 128 7.00 -21.08 -14.25
CA LYS A 128 6.67 -20.24 -15.38
C LYS A 128 5.88 -19.04 -14.85
N TYR A 129 6.41 -17.85 -15.07
CA TYR A 129 5.72 -16.62 -14.71
C TYR A 129 4.56 -16.40 -15.68
N TYR A 130 3.38 -16.02 -15.17
CA TYR A 130 2.22 -15.70 -15.98
C TYR A 130 1.84 -14.23 -15.79
N PRO A 131 1.59 -13.47 -16.86
CA PRO A 131 1.19 -12.08 -16.73
C PRO A 131 -0.29 -11.99 -16.29
N PRO A 132 -0.64 -11.06 -15.39
CA PRO A 132 -2.02 -10.92 -14.89
C PRO A 132 -3.00 -10.40 -15.96
N GLU A 133 -4.20 -10.94 -16.03
CA GLU A 133 -5.25 -10.48 -16.96
C GLU A 133 -6.59 -10.23 -16.28
N GLY A 134 -7.35 -9.25 -16.80
CA GLY A 134 -8.66 -8.87 -16.26
C GLY A 134 -8.59 -7.78 -15.17
N SER A 135 -9.77 -7.26 -14.80
CA SER A 135 -9.94 -6.20 -13.79
C SER A 135 -8.99 -5.00 -14.03
N MET A 136 -8.32 -4.52 -12.99
CA MET A 136 -7.42 -3.36 -13.09
C MET A 136 -6.18 -3.63 -13.96
N PHE A 137 -5.78 -4.89 -14.10
CA PHE A 137 -4.68 -5.26 -14.97
C PHE A 137 -5.03 -5.16 -16.46
N TYR A 138 -6.28 -4.92 -16.84
CA TYR A 138 -6.61 -4.59 -18.23
C TYR A 138 -6.01 -3.24 -18.63
N TRP A 139 -5.94 -2.28 -17.71
CA TRP A 139 -5.55 -0.90 -17.99
C TRP A 139 -4.09 -0.60 -17.68
N VAL A 140 -3.59 -1.12 -16.55
CA VAL A 140 -2.27 -0.77 -16.00
C VAL A 140 -1.51 -2.02 -15.60
N SER A 141 -0.19 -1.98 -15.77
CA SER A 141 0.67 -3.13 -15.45
C SER A 141 0.76 -3.45 -13.96
N CYS A 142 0.81 -2.42 -13.10
CA CYS A 142 1.01 -2.58 -11.65
C CYS A 142 0.01 -1.74 -10.82
N PRO A 143 -1.29 -2.04 -10.84
CA PRO A 143 -2.32 -1.24 -10.18
C PRO A 143 -2.18 -1.16 -8.66
N HIS A 144 -1.62 -2.19 -8.00
CA HIS A 144 -1.42 -2.20 -6.55
C HIS A 144 -0.51 -1.08 -6.04
N TYR A 145 0.51 -0.68 -6.83
CA TYR A 145 1.42 0.41 -6.48
C TYR A 145 0.72 1.78 -6.60
N ILE A 146 -0.13 1.95 -7.60
CA ILE A 146 -0.95 3.17 -7.75
C ILE A 146 -1.92 3.29 -6.58
N LEU A 147 -2.60 2.20 -6.24
CA LEU A 147 -3.51 2.18 -5.10
C LEU A 147 -2.79 2.51 -3.78
N GLU A 148 -1.54 2.06 -3.62
CA GLU A 148 -0.73 2.42 -2.46
C GLU A 148 -0.48 3.93 -2.40
N ILE A 149 -0.06 4.54 -3.52
CA ILE A 149 0.10 5.99 -3.60
C ILE A 149 -1.21 6.70 -3.26
N SER A 150 -2.35 6.23 -3.79
CA SER A 150 -3.67 6.82 -3.52
C SER A 150 -4.06 6.76 -2.05
N ILE A 151 -3.74 5.68 -1.33
CA ILE A 151 -3.99 5.53 0.11
C ILE A 151 -3.22 6.60 0.88
N TYR A 152 -1.91 6.75 0.65
CA TYR A 152 -1.09 7.73 1.38
C TYR A 152 -1.44 9.17 1.02
N LEU A 153 -1.75 9.44 -0.25
CA LEU A 153 -2.18 10.75 -0.71
C LEU A 153 -3.52 11.14 -0.06
N SER A 154 -4.45 10.18 0.05
CA SER A 154 -5.74 10.41 0.71
C SER A 154 -5.55 10.74 2.19
N CYS A 155 -4.64 10.05 2.90
CA CYS A 155 -4.28 10.39 4.28
C CYS A 155 -3.70 11.81 4.39
N GLN A 156 -2.76 12.18 3.52
CA GLN A 156 -2.17 13.52 3.51
C GLN A 156 -3.24 14.60 3.34
N LEU A 157 -4.07 14.50 2.30
CA LEU A 157 -5.12 15.48 2.03
C LEU A 157 -6.16 15.57 3.15
N PHE A 158 -6.47 14.44 3.79
CA PHE A 158 -7.38 14.39 4.92
C PHE A 158 -6.82 15.11 6.15
N ILE A 159 -5.54 14.87 6.50
CA ILE A 159 -4.85 15.60 7.57
C ILE A 159 -4.77 17.09 7.21
N THR A 160 -4.10 17.44 6.11
CA THR A 160 -3.98 18.83 5.61
C THR A 160 -3.28 18.86 4.23
N PRO A 161 -3.63 19.78 3.32
CA PRO A 161 -2.88 19.97 2.08
C PRO A 161 -1.50 20.62 2.29
N LYS A 162 -1.21 21.13 3.49
CA LYS A 162 0.09 21.76 3.81
C LYS A 162 1.21 20.72 3.89
N TRP A 163 2.44 21.19 3.71
CA TRP A 163 3.61 20.37 4.00
C TRP A 163 3.75 20.12 5.50
N ILE A 164 3.76 18.85 5.91
CA ILE A 164 3.79 18.38 7.30
C ILE A 164 4.77 17.21 7.44
N PRO A 165 5.12 16.75 8.65
CA PRO A 165 5.97 15.57 8.82
C PRO A 165 5.52 14.35 8.01
N PHE A 166 4.20 14.10 7.91
CA PHE A 166 3.66 13.01 7.07
C PHE A 166 3.92 13.19 5.56
N SER A 167 4.13 14.42 5.08
CA SER A 167 4.42 14.69 3.66
C SER A 167 5.74 14.06 3.21
N HIS A 168 6.72 13.91 4.11
CA HIS A 168 7.95 13.18 3.83
C HIS A 168 7.70 11.69 3.59
N ILE A 169 6.76 11.09 4.34
CA ILE A 169 6.34 9.70 4.17
C ILE A 169 5.59 9.51 2.85
N LEU A 170 4.70 10.46 2.50
CA LEU A 170 4.04 10.45 1.20
C LEU A 170 5.06 10.55 0.06
N PHE A 171 5.99 11.51 0.13
CA PHE A 171 7.02 11.69 -0.88
C PHE A 171 7.87 10.43 -1.05
N PHE A 172 8.33 9.86 0.06
CA PHE A 172 9.06 8.59 0.06
C PHE A 172 8.25 7.47 -0.62
N THR A 173 6.97 7.33 -0.25
CA THR A 173 6.08 6.31 -0.81
C THR A 173 5.91 6.50 -2.31
N ILE A 174 5.67 7.72 -2.78
CA ILE A 174 5.57 8.03 -4.21
C ILE A 174 6.84 7.61 -4.94
N CYS A 175 8.01 8.09 -4.50
CA CYS A 175 9.28 7.75 -5.15
C CYS A 175 9.53 6.24 -5.20
N ASN A 176 9.32 5.54 -4.08
CA ASN A 176 9.52 4.10 -4.00
C ASN A 176 8.57 3.35 -4.94
N GLN A 177 7.27 3.68 -4.91
CA GLN A 177 6.29 2.99 -5.75
C GLN A 177 6.47 3.30 -7.23
N LEU A 178 6.82 4.53 -7.60
CA LEU A 178 7.12 4.88 -9.00
C LEU A 178 8.34 4.10 -9.52
N CYS A 179 9.39 3.96 -8.71
CA CYS A 179 10.55 3.13 -9.06
C CYS A 179 10.16 1.66 -9.26
N CYS A 180 9.36 1.09 -8.34
CA CYS A 180 8.86 -0.28 -8.48
C CYS A 180 7.97 -0.46 -9.71
N ILE A 181 7.10 0.49 -10.03
CA ILE A 181 6.29 0.47 -11.24
C ILE A 181 7.18 0.42 -12.48
N TRP A 182 8.18 1.29 -12.57
CA TRP A 182 9.10 1.37 -13.71
C TRP A 182 9.87 0.05 -13.90
N LEU A 183 10.46 -0.49 -12.83
CA LEU A 183 11.21 -1.75 -12.87
C LEU A 183 10.33 -2.92 -13.32
N ASN A 184 9.14 -3.05 -12.72
CA ASN A 184 8.24 -4.17 -13.04
C ASN A 184 7.67 -4.03 -14.46
N HIS A 185 7.29 -2.84 -14.89
CA HIS A 185 6.78 -2.62 -16.25
C HIS A 185 7.83 -2.92 -17.32
N ASN A 186 9.09 -2.50 -17.12
CA ASN A 186 10.18 -2.85 -18.03
C ASN A 186 10.48 -4.35 -18.05
N TRP A 187 10.41 -5.00 -16.88
CA TRP A 187 10.50 -6.45 -16.81
C TRP A 187 9.38 -7.13 -17.62
N TYR A 188 8.13 -6.64 -17.51
CA TYR A 188 7.02 -7.15 -18.33
C TYR A 188 7.22 -6.89 -19.82
N LYS A 189 7.75 -5.73 -20.23
CA LYS A 189 8.06 -5.44 -21.64
C LYS A 189 9.08 -6.44 -22.23
N ASN A 190 10.09 -6.80 -21.44
CA ASN A 190 11.13 -7.72 -21.90
C ASN A 190 10.68 -9.19 -21.94
N ASN A 191 9.77 -9.60 -21.04
CA ASN A 191 9.34 -10.99 -20.93
C ASN A 191 8.01 -11.28 -21.65
N PHE A 192 7.12 -10.29 -21.76
CA PHE A 192 5.77 -10.41 -22.32
C PHE A 192 5.40 -9.17 -23.17
N PRO A 193 6.10 -8.93 -24.30
CA PRO A 193 5.96 -7.70 -25.08
C PRO A 193 4.53 -7.44 -25.59
N GLU A 194 3.83 -8.47 -26.07
CA GLU A 194 2.44 -8.34 -26.54
C GLU A 194 1.44 -8.01 -25.42
N TRP A 195 1.73 -8.47 -24.21
CA TRP A 195 0.91 -8.17 -23.03
C TRP A 195 1.17 -6.75 -22.54
N ALA A 196 2.45 -6.35 -22.46
CA ALA A 196 2.83 -5.04 -21.94
C ALA A 196 2.44 -3.89 -22.87
N SER A 197 2.40 -4.10 -24.19
CA SER A 197 2.06 -3.06 -25.17
C SER A 197 0.62 -2.54 -25.06
N LYS A 198 -0.29 -3.34 -24.48
CA LYS A 198 -1.71 -2.99 -24.32
C LYS A 198 -2.01 -2.22 -23.02
N ARG A 199 -1.00 -1.98 -22.17
CA ARG A 199 -1.18 -1.51 -20.80
C ARG A 199 -0.29 -0.32 -20.50
N ALA A 200 -0.84 0.66 -19.80
CA ALA A 200 -0.09 1.82 -19.34
C ALA A 200 0.84 1.44 -18.17
N MET A 201 1.88 2.26 -18.00
CA MET A 201 2.76 2.17 -16.84
C MET A 201 2.11 2.80 -15.61
N LEU A 202 1.46 3.95 -15.76
CA LEU A 202 0.91 4.74 -14.66
C LEU A 202 -0.49 5.29 -14.92
N ILE A 203 -0.67 6.03 -16.00
CA ILE A 203 -1.96 6.63 -16.35
C ILE A 203 -2.38 6.05 -17.70
N PRO A 204 -3.53 5.36 -17.78
CA PRO A 204 -4.08 4.91 -19.06
C PRO A 204 -4.08 6.06 -20.07
N TYR A 205 -3.54 5.82 -21.26
CA TYR A 205 -3.53 6.75 -22.40
C TYR A 205 -2.60 7.98 -22.29
N VAL A 206 -1.83 8.13 -21.22
CA VAL A 206 -0.85 9.22 -21.11
C VAL A 206 0.59 8.69 -21.21
N TRP A 207 0.86 7.46 -20.73
CA TRP A 207 2.14 6.73 -20.88
C TRP A 207 1.98 5.21 -20.80
#